data_AF-A0A496LJY9-F1
#
_entry.id   AF-A0A496LJY9-F1
#
_cell.length_a   1.000
_cell.length_b   1.000
_cell.length_c   1.000
_cell.angle_alpha   90.00
_cell.angle_beta   90.00
_cell.angle_gamma   90.00
#
_symmetry.space_group_name_H-M   'P 1'
#
loop_
_entity.id
_entity.type
_entity.pdbx_description
1 polymer ?
#
loop_
_entity_poly.entity_id
_entity_poly.type
_entity_poly.pdbx_seq_one_letter_code
_entity_poly.pdbx_strand_id
1 'polypeptide(L)'
;MAVTQAQVAQLYVALFNRAPEGAGFNAWVSAGATKTQAQIANDMLNSDAAIAYYGGSIDQDRDFVEMVYKNILGKDYSQDPDGINAWVKHLQLGNSRGDMLVKLFDVATSAIAKAADPVAAKVFENKTEISKYMAEKISNISQNGTGDYNYTPFQEIIRTTNSTNLAEQKVKVDEMANADFHTLTTSADTINGTAKTDVIKAVASSVFSENTLNPEDKIDGSTGNDTLSVTMNTNFNGFTTGELKNVENLNLINNGGALKEFNASGVTGLKSAKLDGNNAVRVINLANIIDFSVADLRNDYITLTYQSSTISGNSDVQNLTLDNVGASTPVGMLSNSISTTFSGIETLNIKTQGRASYIKDVNTENVKVSGDASLDIAVAANTKSFDASELKAKLLANLVKSKSVLENIKGGSADDIIKADIDASTIGVLRVDGGKGYDTLEFDNLTGGLDTARKLVTSSVEHL
;
A
#
# COMPACT_ATOMS: atom_id res chain seq x y z
N MET A 1 -7.46 -12.88 34.79
CA MET A 1 -7.78 -13.95 33.82
C MET A 1 -6.61 -14.08 32.87
N ALA A 2 -6.32 -15.30 32.40
CA ALA A 2 -5.33 -15.51 31.35
C ALA A 2 -5.78 -14.82 30.05
N VAL A 3 -4.83 -14.27 29.30
CA VAL A 3 -5.09 -13.65 27.99
C VAL A 3 -5.51 -14.72 26.99
N THR A 4 -6.55 -14.43 26.20
CA THR A 4 -7.04 -15.32 25.15
C THR A 4 -6.26 -15.14 23.84
N GLN A 5 -6.34 -16.14 22.95
CA GLN A 5 -5.81 -16.02 21.58
C GLN A 5 -6.37 -14.81 20.84
N ALA A 6 -7.66 -14.52 20.97
CA ALA A 6 -8.28 -13.35 20.35
C ALA A 6 -7.64 -12.04 20.86
N GLN A 7 -7.37 -11.95 22.17
CA GLN A 7 -6.73 -10.77 22.75
C GLN A 7 -5.29 -10.58 22.27
N VAL A 8 -4.52 -11.65 22.08
CA VAL A 8 -3.18 -11.56 21.47
C VAL A 8 -3.28 -11.15 20.01
N ALA A 9 -4.22 -11.72 19.25
CA ALA A 9 -4.43 -11.37 17.84
C ALA A 9 -4.80 -9.88 17.67
N GLN A 10 -5.66 -9.34 18.53
CA GLN A 10 -6.00 -7.92 18.57
C GLN A 10 -4.76 -7.04 18.78
N LEU A 11 -3.85 -7.43 19.67
CA LEU A 11 -2.61 -6.70 19.90
C LEU A 11 -1.69 -6.71 18.67
N TYR A 12 -1.58 -7.84 17.98
CA TYR A 12 -0.82 -7.93 16.72
C TYR A 12 -1.38 -7.00 15.63
N VAL A 13 -2.70 -6.97 15.47
CA VAL A 13 -3.38 -6.04 14.55
C VAL A 13 -3.13 -4.59 14.97
N ALA A 14 -3.36 -4.25 16.24
CA ALA A 14 -3.31 -2.88 16.71
C ALA A 14 -1.90 -2.29 16.70
N LEU A 15 -0.92 -3.05 17.18
CA LEU A 15 0.46 -2.59 17.27
C LEU A 15 1.12 -2.65 15.90
N PHE A 16 1.16 -3.84 15.29
CA PHE A 16 2.05 -4.10 14.16
C PHE A 16 1.37 -4.06 12.79
N ASN A 17 0.03 -3.85 12.74
CA ASN A 17 -0.78 -3.98 11.51
C ASN A 17 -0.46 -5.27 10.74
N ARG A 18 -0.23 -6.36 11.47
CA ARG A 18 0.37 -7.59 10.96
C ARG A 18 -0.25 -8.79 11.66
N ALA A 19 -0.49 -9.86 10.90
CA ALA A 19 -0.90 -11.13 11.48
C ALA A 19 0.30 -11.82 12.14
N PRO A 20 0.09 -12.53 13.25
CA PRO A 20 1.14 -13.34 13.84
C PRO A 20 1.32 -14.67 13.10
N GLU A 21 2.53 -15.19 13.20
CA GLU A 21 2.93 -16.57 12.99
C GLU A 21 2.72 -17.40 14.26
N GLY A 22 2.59 -18.72 14.12
CA GLY A 22 2.23 -19.61 15.20
C GLY A 22 3.20 -19.59 16.39
N ALA A 23 4.51 -19.58 16.14
CA ALA A 23 5.51 -19.63 17.21
C ALA A 23 5.45 -18.41 18.14
N GLY A 24 5.55 -17.19 17.60
CA GLY A 24 5.45 -15.98 18.42
C GLY A 24 4.06 -15.77 18.99
N PHE A 25 2.99 -16.11 18.25
CA PHE A 25 1.63 -16.08 18.78
C PHE A 25 1.49 -16.91 20.05
N ASN A 26 1.91 -18.17 20.00
CA ASN A 26 1.81 -19.08 21.13
C ASN A 26 2.72 -18.66 22.29
N ALA A 27 3.87 -18.05 22.01
CA ALA A 27 4.73 -17.47 23.04
C ALA A 27 4.03 -16.34 23.81
N TRP A 28 3.36 -15.41 23.11
CA TRP A 28 2.60 -14.32 23.74
C TRP A 28 1.35 -14.81 24.48
N VAL A 29 0.64 -15.80 23.94
CA VAL A 29 -0.48 -16.46 24.64
C VAL A 29 0.01 -17.12 25.93
N SER A 30 1.14 -17.81 25.89
CA SER A 30 1.73 -18.46 27.07
C SER A 30 2.22 -17.45 28.11
N ALA A 31 2.86 -16.35 27.68
CA ALA A 31 3.23 -15.24 28.56
C ALA A 31 2.00 -14.59 29.22
N GLY A 32 0.86 -14.59 28.51
CA GLY A 32 -0.43 -14.12 28.98
C GLY A 32 -1.11 -15.00 30.02
N ALA A 33 -0.58 -16.19 30.36
CA ALA A 33 -1.19 -17.09 31.34
C ALA A 33 -1.33 -16.46 32.74
N THR A 34 -0.41 -15.56 33.11
CA THR A 34 -0.36 -14.90 34.43
C THR A 34 -0.48 -13.38 34.36
N LYS A 35 -0.68 -12.82 33.16
CA LYS A 35 -0.71 -11.37 32.90
C LYS A 35 -2.06 -10.94 32.35
N THR A 36 -2.37 -9.66 32.46
CA THR A 36 -3.51 -9.04 31.77
C THR A 36 -3.16 -8.72 30.33
N GLN A 37 -4.16 -8.47 29.48
CA GLN A 37 -3.93 -8.03 28.10
C GLN A 37 -3.15 -6.71 28.04
N ALA A 38 -3.41 -5.78 28.97
CA ALA A 38 -2.67 -4.51 29.06
C ALA A 38 -1.19 -4.73 29.40
N GLN A 39 -0.89 -5.67 30.31
CA GLN A 39 0.49 -6.03 30.64
C GLN A 39 1.20 -6.65 29.43
N ILE A 40 0.55 -7.57 28.70
CA ILE A 40 1.11 -8.14 27.47
C ILE A 40 1.32 -7.07 26.40
N ALA A 41 0.39 -6.13 26.22
CA ALA A 41 0.55 -5.02 25.29
C ALA A 41 1.79 -4.17 25.62
N ASN A 42 1.99 -3.85 26.90
CA ASN A 42 3.17 -3.11 27.36
C ASN A 42 4.46 -3.94 27.16
N ASP A 43 4.43 -5.25 27.41
CA ASP A 43 5.58 -6.13 27.17
C ASP A 43 5.94 -6.21 25.68
N MET A 44 4.95 -6.30 24.78
CA MET A 44 5.17 -6.31 23.34
C MET A 44 5.82 -5.01 22.86
N LEU A 45 5.33 -3.86 23.35
CA LEU A 45 5.88 -2.54 23.04
C LEU A 45 7.31 -2.34 23.56
N ASN A 46 7.64 -2.94 24.71
CA ASN A 46 8.97 -2.88 25.31
C ASN A 46 9.95 -3.95 24.79
N SER A 47 9.52 -4.79 23.84
CA SER A 47 10.42 -5.77 23.23
C SER A 47 11.46 -5.09 22.34
N ASP A 48 12.68 -5.62 22.31
CA ASP A 48 13.76 -5.10 21.46
C ASP A 48 13.34 -5.00 19.98
N ALA A 49 12.55 -5.97 19.51
CA ALA A 49 12.01 -5.98 18.16
C ALA A 49 11.04 -4.81 17.92
N ALA A 50 10.15 -4.48 18.86
CA ALA A 50 9.24 -3.35 18.71
C ALA A 50 9.99 -2.01 18.79
N ILE A 51 10.93 -1.87 19.72
CA ILE A 51 11.76 -0.67 19.86
C ILE A 51 12.55 -0.43 18.56
N ALA A 52 13.16 -1.48 18.00
CA ALA A 52 13.85 -1.41 16.72
C ALA A 52 12.90 -1.10 15.55
N TYR A 53 11.73 -1.75 15.51
CA TYR A 53 10.74 -1.57 14.45
C TYR A 53 10.20 -0.14 14.37
N TYR A 54 9.84 0.45 15.51
CA TYR A 54 9.28 1.80 15.51
C TYR A 54 10.35 2.88 15.48
N GLY A 55 11.55 2.64 16.01
CA GLY A 55 12.66 3.61 15.96
C GLY A 55 12.29 5.00 16.46
N GLY A 56 11.42 5.09 17.47
CA GLY A 56 10.91 6.34 18.05
C GLY A 56 9.69 6.96 17.35
N SER A 57 9.22 6.39 16.23
CA SER A 57 8.08 6.93 15.44
C SER A 57 6.74 6.94 16.17
N ILE A 58 6.65 6.26 17.33
CA ILE A 58 5.47 6.23 18.18
C ILE A 58 5.77 6.78 19.57
N ASP A 59 6.85 7.51 19.79
CA ASP A 59 7.24 7.98 21.13
C ASP A 59 6.26 9.01 21.69
N GLN A 60 5.65 9.82 20.82
CA GLN A 60 4.60 10.73 21.22
C GLN A 60 3.27 10.00 21.36
N ASP A 61 2.51 10.34 22.41
CA ASP A 61 1.16 9.80 22.64
C ASP A 61 0.28 9.96 21.41
N ARG A 62 0.44 11.09 20.71
CA ARG A 62 -0.35 11.37 19.52
C ARG A 62 -0.07 10.39 18.38
N ASP A 63 1.20 10.19 18.06
CA ASP A 63 1.64 9.30 16.99
C ASP A 63 1.22 7.85 17.28
N PHE A 64 1.36 7.42 18.54
CA PHE A 64 0.90 6.12 18.98
C PHE A 64 -0.61 5.93 18.82
N VAL A 65 -1.42 6.90 19.28
CA VAL A 65 -2.88 6.83 19.19
C VAL A 65 -3.33 6.80 17.73
N GLU A 66 -2.81 7.69 16.87
CA GLU A 66 -3.19 7.72 15.45
C GLU A 66 -2.86 6.41 14.73
N MET A 67 -1.67 5.83 14.98
CA MET A 67 -1.29 4.53 14.43
C MET A 67 -2.29 3.44 14.82
N VAL A 68 -2.59 3.32 16.11
CA VAL A 68 -3.51 2.30 16.64
C VAL A 68 -4.92 2.51 16.11
N TYR A 69 -5.39 3.77 16.04
CA TYR A 69 -6.70 4.13 15.53
C TYR A 69 -6.86 3.71 14.06
N LYS A 70 -5.83 3.97 13.25
CA LYS A 70 -5.81 3.56 11.84
C LYS A 70 -5.81 2.04 11.69
N ASN A 71 -5.00 1.34 12.48
CA ASN A 71 -4.88 -0.13 12.39
C ASN A 71 -6.19 -0.86 12.74
N ILE A 72 -6.87 -0.40 13.79
CA ILE A 72 -8.09 -1.03 14.34
C ILE A 72 -9.34 -0.56 13.58
N LEU A 73 -9.50 0.76 13.42
CA LEU A 73 -10.75 1.36 12.95
C LEU A 73 -10.69 1.85 11.51
N GLY A 74 -9.49 1.86 10.88
CA GLY A 74 -9.29 2.42 9.55
C GLY A 74 -9.37 3.95 9.51
N LYS A 75 -9.50 4.60 10.67
CA LYS A 75 -9.72 6.04 10.81
C LYS A 75 -8.43 6.79 11.16
N ASP A 76 -8.27 7.98 10.61
CA ASP A 76 -7.24 8.94 11.03
C ASP A 76 -7.86 10.19 11.66
N TYR A 77 -7.02 11.12 12.11
CA TYR A 77 -7.47 12.33 12.81
C TYR A 77 -8.43 13.19 11.99
N SER A 78 -8.30 13.12 10.68
CA SER A 78 -9.09 13.92 9.78
C SER A 78 -10.54 13.42 9.71
N GLN A 79 -10.78 12.16 10.07
CA GLN A 79 -12.08 11.51 10.10
C GLN A 79 -12.70 11.49 11.50
N ASP A 80 -11.88 11.51 12.56
CA ASP A 80 -12.36 11.50 13.95
C ASP A 80 -11.43 12.24 14.92
N PRO A 81 -11.39 13.59 14.84
CA PRO A 81 -10.46 14.37 15.64
C PRO A 81 -10.77 14.30 17.13
N ASP A 82 -12.05 14.34 17.50
CA ASP A 82 -12.49 14.30 18.88
C ASP A 82 -12.20 12.94 19.54
N GLY A 83 -12.43 11.84 18.82
CA GLY A 83 -12.11 10.49 19.29
C GLY A 83 -10.62 10.34 19.57
N ILE A 84 -9.76 10.69 18.61
CA ILE A 84 -8.31 10.61 18.78
C ILE A 84 -7.83 11.54 19.91
N ASN A 85 -8.33 12.78 20.00
CA ASN A 85 -7.99 13.70 21.10
C ASN A 85 -8.38 13.14 22.47
N ALA A 86 -9.52 12.45 22.57
CA ALA A 86 -9.94 11.80 23.81
C ALA A 86 -8.99 10.68 24.23
N TRP A 87 -8.49 9.88 23.29
CA TRP A 87 -7.53 8.81 23.56
C TRP A 87 -6.13 9.34 23.92
N VAL A 88 -5.68 10.42 23.26
CA VAL A 88 -4.45 11.11 23.65
C VAL A 88 -4.56 11.64 25.07
N LYS A 89 -5.69 12.29 25.40
CA LYS A 89 -5.96 12.75 26.77
C LYS A 89 -5.98 11.59 27.77
N HIS A 90 -6.45 10.40 27.38
CA HIS A 90 -6.42 9.22 28.23
C HIS A 90 -4.98 8.83 28.63
N LEU A 91 -4.02 8.89 27.70
CA LEU A 91 -2.60 8.65 27.98
C LEU A 91 -1.99 9.78 28.84
N GLN A 92 -2.28 11.05 28.50
CA GLN A 92 -1.79 12.22 29.24
C GLN A 92 -2.26 12.26 30.71
N LEU A 93 -3.36 11.59 31.03
CA LEU A 93 -3.83 11.40 32.41
C LEU A 93 -3.06 10.32 33.20
N GLY A 94 -1.99 9.75 32.62
CA GLY A 94 -1.09 8.79 33.27
C GLY A 94 -1.48 7.32 33.10
N ASN A 95 -2.43 7.00 32.21
CA ASN A 95 -2.78 5.61 31.89
C ASN A 95 -1.73 5.00 30.96
N SER A 96 -1.47 3.70 31.08
CA SER A 96 -0.50 3.04 30.19
C SER A 96 -1.05 2.85 28.77
N ARG A 97 -0.16 2.68 27.79
CA ARG A 97 -0.53 2.32 26.42
C ARG A 97 -1.30 1.01 26.35
N GLY A 98 -0.93 0.03 27.18
CA GLY A 98 -1.68 -1.21 27.32
C GLY A 98 -3.11 -1.01 27.83
N ASP A 99 -3.31 -0.14 28.82
CA ASP A 99 -4.65 0.16 29.34
C ASP A 99 -5.52 0.86 28.28
N MET A 100 -4.92 1.79 27.54
CA MET A 100 -5.57 2.46 26.41
C MET A 100 -6.03 1.46 25.35
N LEU A 101 -5.17 0.51 24.96
CA LEU A 101 -5.50 -0.52 23.96
C LEU A 101 -6.67 -1.41 24.38
N VAL A 102 -6.63 -1.93 25.61
CA VAL A 102 -7.71 -2.77 26.13
C VAL A 102 -9.04 -2.01 26.13
N LYS A 103 -9.02 -0.77 26.62
CA LYS A 103 -10.22 0.07 26.65
C LYS A 103 -10.73 0.40 25.24
N LEU A 104 -9.82 0.65 24.29
CA LEU A 104 -10.18 0.88 22.89
C LEU A 104 -10.81 -0.37 22.26
N PHE A 105 -10.30 -1.58 22.54
CA PHE A 105 -10.93 -2.82 22.07
C PHE A 105 -12.33 -3.01 22.64
N ASP A 106 -12.53 -2.73 23.93
CA ASP A 106 -13.85 -2.80 24.56
C ASP A 106 -14.84 -1.82 23.90
N VAL A 107 -14.39 -0.59 23.63
CA VAL A 107 -15.20 0.42 22.93
C VAL A 107 -15.50 -0.03 21.50
N ALA A 108 -14.49 -0.42 20.73
CA ALA A 108 -14.61 -0.82 19.32
C ALA A 108 -15.51 -2.06 19.12
N THR A 109 -15.60 -2.93 20.13
CA THR A 109 -16.42 -4.14 20.08
C THR A 109 -17.78 -4.02 20.77
N SER A 110 -18.05 -2.87 21.39
CA SER A 110 -19.32 -2.57 22.07
C SER A 110 -20.51 -2.54 21.12
N ALA A 111 -21.71 -2.80 21.65
CA ALA A 111 -22.95 -2.74 20.87
C ALA A 111 -23.19 -1.34 20.26
N ILE A 112 -22.79 -0.28 20.97
CA ILE A 112 -22.94 1.11 20.52
C ILE A 112 -22.01 1.39 19.33
N ALA A 113 -20.73 1.02 19.43
CA ALA A 113 -19.79 1.21 18.33
C ALA A 113 -20.16 0.40 17.08
N LYS A 114 -20.59 -0.86 17.27
CA LYS A 114 -21.10 -1.72 16.19
C LYS A 114 -22.33 -1.13 15.49
N ALA A 115 -23.22 -0.49 16.24
CA ALA A 115 -24.40 0.16 15.67
C ALA A 115 -24.02 1.45 14.93
N ALA A 116 -23.04 2.20 15.44
CA ALA A 116 -22.59 3.45 14.82
C ALA A 116 -21.77 3.21 13.55
N ASP A 117 -20.92 2.19 13.52
CA ASP A 117 -20.04 1.86 12.39
C ASP A 117 -19.88 0.33 12.23
N PRO A 118 -20.88 -0.35 11.66
CA PRO A 118 -20.86 -1.81 11.51
C PRO A 118 -19.74 -2.30 10.59
N VAL A 119 -19.31 -1.46 9.63
CA VAL A 119 -18.23 -1.80 8.69
C VAL A 119 -16.90 -1.85 9.42
N ALA A 120 -16.53 -0.79 10.15
CA ALA A 120 -15.27 -0.76 10.89
C ALA A 120 -15.21 -1.87 11.95
N ALA A 121 -16.31 -2.09 12.67
CA ALA A 121 -16.38 -3.18 13.64
C ALA A 121 -16.16 -4.56 12.99
N LYS A 122 -16.73 -4.79 11.80
CA LYS A 122 -16.54 -6.06 11.07
C LYS A 122 -15.13 -6.21 10.51
N VAL A 123 -14.50 -5.12 10.06
CA VAL A 123 -13.09 -5.13 9.65
C VAL A 123 -12.20 -5.59 10.81
N PHE A 124 -12.38 -5.02 12.00
CA PHE A 124 -11.57 -5.39 13.16
C PHE A 124 -11.79 -6.85 13.59
N GLU A 125 -13.04 -7.32 13.56
CA GLU A 125 -13.37 -8.73 13.79
C GLU A 125 -12.67 -9.64 12.78
N ASN A 126 -12.76 -9.33 11.49
CA ASN A 126 -12.14 -10.12 10.43
C ASN A 126 -10.61 -10.12 10.53
N LYS A 127 -9.98 -8.97 10.82
CA LYS A 127 -8.52 -8.86 11.05
C LYS A 127 -8.08 -9.69 12.26
N THR A 128 -8.87 -9.71 13.33
CA THR A 128 -8.61 -10.55 14.51
C THR A 128 -8.73 -12.04 14.17
N GLU A 129 -9.76 -12.41 13.42
CA GLU A 129 -10.02 -13.80 13.02
C GLU A 129 -8.96 -14.34 12.06
N ILE A 130 -8.60 -13.57 11.03
CA ILE A 130 -7.55 -13.98 10.09
C ILE A 130 -6.17 -14.04 10.75
N SER A 131 -5.89 -13.17 11.74
CA SER A 131 -4.65 -13.22 12.53
C SER A 131 -4.52 -14.55 13.28
N LYS A 132 -5.59 -15.02 13.93
CA LYS A 132 -5.59 -16.34 14.59
C LYS A 132 -5.42 -17.46 13.56
N TYR A 133 -6.17 -17.40 12.47
CA TYR A 133 -6.10 -18.41 11.40
C TYR A 133 -4.69 -18.51 10.80
N MET A 134 -4.02 -17.37 10.61
CA MET A 134 -2.66 -17.34 10.10
C MET A 134 -1.66 -17.95 11.08
N ALA A 135 -1.79 -17.66 12.38
CA ALA A 135 -0.97 -18.30 13.41
C ALA A 135 -1.21 -19.82 13.50
N GLU A 136 -2.43 -20.28 13.28
CA GLU A 136 -2.75 -21.72 13.25
C GLU A 136 -2.12 -22.42 12.04
N LYS A 137 -2.09 -21.77 10.87
CA LYS A 137 -1.65 -22.38 9.61
C LYS A 137 -0.15 -22.23 9.35
N ILE A 138 0.44 -21.12 9.76
CA ILE A 138 1.84 -20.80 9.45
C ILE A 138 2.63 -20.77 10.76
N SER A 139 3.36 -21.86 11.02
CA SER A 139 4.08 -22.04 12.29
C SER A 139 5.22 -21.04 12.48
N ASN A 140 5.97 -20.72 11.42
CA ASN A 140 7.15 -19.86 11.45
C ASN A 140 7.20 -18.95 10.21
N ILE A 141 7.92 -17.84 10.32
CA ILE A 141 8.11 -16.88 9.24
C ILE A 141 9.32 -17.27 8.40
N SER A 142 9.15 -17.21 7.08
CA SER A 142 10.26 -17.43 6.14
C SER A 142 11.22 -16.24 6.16
N GLN A 143 12.52 -16.50 6.03
CA GLN A 143 13.51 -15.45 5.84
C GLN A 143 13.63 -15.05 4.36
N ASN A 144 14.02 -13.80 4.08
CA ASN A 144 14.36 -13.31 2.75
C ASN A 144 15.78 -13.81 2.33
N GLY A 145 16.26 -13.40 1.16
CA GLY A 145 17.59 -13.79 0.65
C GLY A 145 18.78 -13.29 1.49
N THR A 146 18.57 -12.34 2.42
CA THR A 146 19.58 -11.81 3.35
C THR A 146 19.51 -12.42 4.75
N GLY A 147 18.50 -13.26 5.03
CA GLY A 147 18.31 -13.90 6.35
C GLY A 147 17.35 -13.15 7.28
N ASP A 148 16.76 -12.03 6.87
CA ASP A 148 15.78 -11.29 7.65
C ASP A 148 14.38 -11.90 7.53
N TYR A 149 13.57 -11.83 8.59
CA TYR A 149 12.19 -12.31 8.56
C TYR A 149 11.34 -11.51 7.56
N ASN A 150 10.69 -12.20 6.62
CA ASN A 150 9.82 -11.57 5.64
C ASN A 150 8.40 -11.42 6.22
N TYR A 151 8.13 -10.27 6.82
CA TYR A 151 6.82 -9.92 7.39
C TYR A 151 5.82 -9.39 6.37
N THR A 152 6.27 -9.02 5.16
CA THR A 152 5.45 -8.36 4.14
C THR A 152 4.16 -9.15 3.82
N PRO A 153 4.16 -10.49 3.63
CA PRO A 153 2.93 -11.23 3.39
C PRO A 153 1.94 -11.19 4.56
N PHE A 154 2.44 -11.17 5.80
CA PHE A 154 1.60 -11.11 7.01
C PHE A 154 0.97 -9.73 7.21
N GLN A 155 1.71 -8.67 6.85
CA GLN A 155 1.18 -7.31 6.82
C GLN A 155 0.14 -7.16 5.72
N GLU A 156 0.42 -7.70 4.53
CA GLU A 156 -0.48 -7.65 3.37
C GLU A 156 -1.84 -8.28 3.66
N ILE A 157 -1.86 -9.45 4.32
CA ILE A 157 -3.09 -10.12 4.75
C ILE A 157 -3.89 -9.19 5.66
N ILE A 158 -3.30 -8.56 6.67
CA ILE A 158 -4.05 -7.67 7.57
C ILE A 158 -4.51 -6.41 6.85
N ARG A 159 -3.63 -5.80 6.06
CA ARG A 159 -3.91 -4.56 5.35
C ARG A 159 -5.06 -4.69 4.35
N THR A 160 -5.14 -5.82 3.66
CA THR A 160 -6.19 -6.07 2.65
C THR A 160 -7.44 -6.72 3.24
N THR A 161 -7.43 -7.13 4.51
CA THR A 161 -8.63 -7.67 5.17
C THR A 161 -9.62 -6.54 5.44
N ASN A 162 -10.85 -6.71 4.94
CA ASN A 162 -11.95 -5.78 5.07
C ASN A 162 -13.21 -6.48 5.65
N SER A 163 -14.36 -5.80 5.67
CA SER A 163 -15.59 -6.31 6.27
C SER A 163 -16.20 -7.52 5.56
N THR A 164 -15.82 -7.81 4.31
CA THR A 164 -16.49 -8.82 3.46
C THR A 164 -15.58 -9.94 2.96
N ASN A 165 -14.25 -9.79 3.00
CA ASN A 165 -13.33 -10.70 2.31
C ASN A 165 -12.64 -11.75 3.20
N LEU A 166 -13.13 -12.01 4.42
CA LEU A 166 -12.49 -12.96 5.33
C LEU A 166 -12.26 -14.35 4.70
N ALA A 167 -13.22 -14.85 3.91
CA ALA A 167 -13.09 -16.15 3.23
C ALA A 167 -11.95 -16.15 2.20
N GLU A 168 -11.86 -15.10 1.37
CA GLU A 168 -10.77 -14.93 0.40
C GLU A 168 -9.41 -14.83 1.09
N GLN A 169 -9.33 -14.13 2.22
CA GLN A 169 -8.09 -14.04 2.98
C GLN A 169 -7.67 -15.37 3.61
N LYS A 170 -8.63 -16.19 4.06
CA LYS A 170 -8.33 -17.56 4.54
C LYS A 170 -7.75 -18.42 3.42
N VAL A 171 -8.27 -18.31 2.19
CA VAL A 171 -7.69 -18.99 1.02
C VAL A 171 -6.24 -18.57 0.79
N LYS A 172 -5.94 -17.27 0.81
CA LYS A 172 -4.54 -16.80 0.67
C LYS A 172 -3.62 -17.31 1.77
N VAL A 173 -4.11 -17.37 3.01
CA VAL A 173 -3.33 -17.95 4.13
C VAL A 173 -3.09 -19.44 3.90
N ASP A 174 -4.08 -20.19 3.40
CA ASP A 174 -3.91 -21.61 3.07
C ASP A 174 -2.94 -21.82 1.91
N GLU A 175 -2.97 -20.98 0.88
CA GLU A 175 -1.99 -20.99 -0.22
C GLU A 175 -0.58 -20.73 0.31
N MET A 176 -0.41 -19.69 1.14
CA MET A 176 0.87 -19.37 1.77
C MET A 176 1.39 -20.49 2.66
N ALA A 177 0.51 -21.15 3.42
CA ALA A 177 0.89 -22.24 4.31
C ALA A 177 1.32 -23.51 3.55
N ASN A 178 0.80 -23.70 2.35
CA ASN A 178 1.10 -24.84 1.48
C ASN A 178 2.09 -24.50 0.36
N ALA A 179 2.71 -23.31 0.39
CA ALA A 179 3.62 -22.86 -0.65
C ALA A 179 4.91 -23.70 -0.66
N ASP A 180 5.37 -24.05 -1.86
CA ASP A 180 6.66 -24.69 -2.05
C ASP A 180 7.72 -23.60 -2.32
N PHE A 181 8.85 -23.67 -1.61
CA PHE A 181 9.90 -22.65 -1.67
C PHE A 181 11.12 -23.17 -2.42
N HIS A 182 11.56 -22.40 -3.41
CA HIS A 182 12.78 -22.67 -4.18
C HIS A 182 13.77 -21.54 -3.93
N THR A 183 15.04 -21.86 -3.79
CA THR A 183 16.11 -20.86 -3.68
C THR A 183 17.08 -21.11 -4.81
N LEU A 184 17.27 -20.10 -5.66
CA LEU A 184 18.24 -20.16 -6.74
C LEU A 184 19.66 -20.20 -6.19
N THR A 185 20.58 -20.77 -6.96
CA THR A 185 21.99 -20.92 -6.63
C THR A 185 22.85 -19.98 -7.45
N THR A 186 24.15 -19.90 -7.17
CA THR A 186 25.07 -19.08 -7.98
C THR A 186 25.40 -19.71 -9.34
N SER A 187 24.88 -20.91 -9.63
CA SER A 187 25.01 -21.59 -10.92
C SER A 187 23.71 -21.45 -11.70
N ALA A 188 23.75 -21.69 -13.01
CA ALA A 188 22.54 -21.71 -13.81
C ALA A 188 21.57 -22.79 -13.31
N ASP A 189 20.35 -22.37 -12.98
CA ASP A 189 19.33 -23.22 -12.40
C ASP A 189 18.29 -23.68 -13.43
N THR A 190 17.63 -24.80 -13.14
CA THR A 190 16.41 -25.22 -13.83
C THR A 190 15.37 -25.58 -12.78
N ILE A 191 14.40 -24.68 -12.60
CA ILE A 191 13.29 -24.84 -11.68
C ILE A 191 12.04 -25.22 -12.46
N ASN A 192 11.45 -26.34 -12.08
CA ASN A 192 10.10 -26.71 -12.49
C ASN A 192 9.26 -26.72 -11.20
N GLY A 193 8.37 -25.74 -11.08
CA GLY A 193 7.43 -25.59 -9.99
C GLY A 193 6.39 -26.71 -9.97
N THR A 194 5.44 -26.57 -9.07
CA THR A 194 4.43 -27.59 -8.77
C THR A 194 3.04 -27.10 -9.17
N ALA A 195 2.00 -27.83 -8.77
CA ALA A 195 0.62 -27.35 -8.92
C ALA A 195 0.19 -26.42 -7.77
N LYS A 196 1.06 -26.20 -6.77
CA LYS A 196 0.81 -25.32 -5.63
C LYS A 196 1.30 -23.91 -5.94
N THR A 197 1.16 -23.00 -4.99
CA THR A 197 1.91 -21.75 -5.01
C THR A 197 3.39 -22.05 -4.82
N ASP A 198 4.21 -21.65 -5.79
CA ASP A 198 5.66 -21.72 -5.72
C ASP A 198 6.26 -20.34 -5.48
N VAL A 199 7.19 -20.24 -4.51
CA VAL A 199 7.94 -19.02 -4.20
C VAL A 199 9.41 -19.25 -4.51
N ILE A 200 9.87 -18.65 -5.60
CA ILE A 200 11.24 -18.70 -6.08
C ILE A 200 12.00 -17.49 -5.51
N LYS A 201 13.04 -17.74 -4.71
CA LYS A 201 13.88 -16.72 -4.08
C LYS A 201 15.18 -16.56 -4.84
N ALA A 202 15.51 -15.31 -5.16
CA ALA A 202 16.74 -14.99 -5.87
C ALA A 202 17.39 -13.69 -5.35
N VAL A 203 18.69 -13.54 -5.61
CA VAL A 203 19.48 -12.35 -5.33
C VAL A 203 20.15 -11.90 -6.62
N ALA A 204 19.94 -10.63 -7.01
CA ALA A 204 20.72 -9.99 -8.07
C ALA A 204 21.86 -9.20 -7.42
N SER A 205 23.11 -9.67 -7.58
CA SER A 205 24.30 -9.06 -6.98
C SER A 205 25.43 -8.92 -8.00
N SER A 206 26.25 -7.88 -7.85
CA SER A 206 27.53 -7.79 -8.58
C SER A 206 28.61 -8.68 -7.95
N VAL A 207 28.36 -9.22 -6.76
CA VAL A 207 29.23 -10.16 -6.06
C VAL A 207 28.85 -11.57 -6.49
N PHE A 208 29.75 -12.24 -7.23
CA PHE A 208 29.48 -13.56 -7.82
C PHE A 208 29.02 -14.62 -6.80
N SER A 209 29.60 -14.63 -5.59
CA SER A 209 29.22 -15.58 -4.53
C SER A 209 27.85 -15.35 -3.93
N GLU A 210 27.21 -14.23 -4.25
CA GLU A 210 25.87 -13.85 -3.77
C GLU A 210 24.84 -13.80 -4.90
N ASN A 211 25.28 -13.67 -6.16
CA ASN A 211 24.37 -13.57 -7.29
C ASN A 211 23.74 -14.93 -7.57
N THR A 212 22.44 -15.04 -7.38
CA THR A 212 21.70 -16.26 -7.67
C THR A 212 20.67 -16.12 -8.78
N LEU A 213 20.39 -14.90 -9.25
CA LEU A 213 19.60 -14.69 -10.46
C LEU A 213 20.54 -14.54 -11.65
N ASN A 214 20.69 -15.60 -12.44
CA ASN A 214 21.54 -15.64 -13.62
C ASN A 214 20.71 -15.52 -14.90
N PRO A 215 21.24 -14.88 -15.95
CA PRO A 215 20.53 -14.74 -17.23
C PRO A 215 20.29 -16.08 -17.94
N GLU A 216 20.96 -17.16 -17.52
CA GLU A 216 20.79 -18.54 -18.00
C GLU A 216 19.72 -19.35 -17.25
N ASP A 217 19.19 -18.87 -16.11
CA ASP A 217 18.24 -19.65 -15.30
C ASP A 217 16.94 -19.92 -16.07
N LYS A 218 16.45 -21.15 -15.95
CA LYS A 218 15.18 -21.58 -16.56
C LYS A 218 14.16 -21.84 -15.47
N ILE A 219 13.19 -20.95 -15.35
CA ILE A 219 12.21 -20.96 -14.27
C ILE A 219 10.82 -21.10 -14.87
N ASP A 220 10.19 -22.22 -14.57
CA ASP A 220 8.79 -22.51 -14.89
C ASP A 220 8.02 -22.70 -13.58
N GLY A 221 7.11 -21.80 -13.22
CA GLY A 221 6.28 -21.95 -12.02
C GLY A 221 5.23 -23.06 -12.12
N SER A 222 4.99 -23.59 -13.32
CA SER A 222 3.96 -24.57 -13.63
C SER A 222 2.53 -24.02 -13.50
N THR A 223 1.69 -24.57 -12.64
CA THR A 223 0.31 -24.08 -12.44
C THR A 223 0.17 -23.67 -11.00
N GLY A 224 -0.36 -22.49 -10.75
CA GLY A 224 -0.42 -22.01 -9.39
C GLY A 224 -0.59 -20.51 -9.41
N ASN A 225 -0.28 -19.89 -8.29
CA ASN A 225 -0.12 -18.44 -8.22
C ASN A 225 1.31 -18.18 -7.76
N ASP A 226 2.23 -18.15 -8.72
CA ASP A 226 3.65 -18.33 -8.44
C ASP A 226 4.35 -16.97 -8.35
N THR A 227 5.41 -16.93 -7.55
CA THR A 227 6.11 -15.68 -7.23
C THR A 227 7.61 -15.84 -7.42
N LEU A 228 8.21 -14.95 -8.21
CA LEU A 228 9.65 -14.69 -8.16
C LEU A 228 9.90 -13.52 -7.20
N SER A 229 10.65 -13.76 -6.13
CA SER A 229 11.05 -12.75 -5.17
C SER A 229 12.55 -12.47 -5.28
N VAL A 230 12.91 -11.26 -5.70
CA VAL A 230 14.29 -10.86 -5.96
C VAL A 230 14.75 -9.78 -4.98
N THR A 231 15.84 -10.07 -4.27
CA THR A 231 16.60 -9.03 -3.55
C THR A 231 17.60 -8.41 -4.51
N MET A 232 17.44 -7.11 -4.78
CA MET A 232 18.20 -6.37 -5.78
C MET A 232 19.33 -5.56 -5.11
N ASN A 233 20.56 -6.07 -5.20
CA ASN A 233 21.77 -5.32 -4.86
C ASN A 233 22.39 -4.63 -6.10
N THR A 234 22.12 -5.16 -7.29
CA THR A 234 22.49 -4.59 -8.60
C THR A 234 21.33 -4.72 -9.60
N ASN A 235 21.51 -4.20 -10.82
CA ASN A 235 20.53 -4.34 -11.90
C ASN A 235 20.51 -5.78 -12.46
N PHE A 236 19.33 -6.27 -12.81
CA PHE A 236 19.16 -7.50 -13.59
C PHE A 236 18.90 -7.14 -15.05
N ASN A 237 19.82 -7.53 -15.94
CA ASN A 237 19.80 -7.12 -17.35
C ASN A 237 18.87 -7.99 -18.23
N GLY A 238 18.15 -8.94 -17.63
CA GLY A 238 17.22 -9.84 -18.31
C GLY A 238 17.83 -11.19 -18.64
N PHE A 239 16.96 -12.15 -18.96
CA PHE A 239 17.37 -13.49 -19.37
C PHE A 239 17.91 -13.46 -20.82
N THR A 240 18.93 -14.28 -21.09
CA THR A 240 19.56 -14.41 -22.41
C THR A 240 19.24 -15.77 -23.03
N THR A 241 19.68 -16.85 -22.38
CA THR A 241 19.35 -18.23 -22.73
C THR A 241 18.40 -18.89 -21.72
N GLY A 242 18.21 -18.22 -20.58
CA GLY A 242 17.22 -18.54 -19.58
C GLY A 242 15.82 -18.05 -19.95
N GLU A 243 14.87 -18.30 -19.06
CA GLU A 243 13.49 -17.84 -19.19
C GLU A 243 12.78 -17.81 -17.82
N LEU A 244 11.77 -16.94 -17.70
CA LEU A 244 10.77 -16.97 -16.64
C LEU A 244 9.39 -17.13 -17.27
N LYS A 245 8.69 -18.21 -16.96
CA LYS A 245 7.33 -18.47 -17.44
C LYS A 245 6.47 -19.07 -16.35
N ASN A 246 5.16 -18.92 -16.52
CA ASN A 246 4.16 -19.38 -15.54
C ASN A 246 4.48 -18.90 -14.11
N VAL A 247 4.95 -17.66 -14.00
CA VAL A 247 5.15 -16.99 -12.71
C VAL A 247 4.37 -15.68 -12.79
N GLU A 248 3.31 -15.59 -12.02
CA GLU A 248 2.35 -14.48 -12.10
C GLU A 248 2.86 -13.23 -11.37
N ASN A 249 3.67 -13.38 -10.34
CA ASN A 249 4.00 -12.29 -9.43
C ASN A 249 5.51 -12.06 -9.38
N LEU A 250 5.91 -10.80 -9.53
CA LEU A 250 7.29 -10.36 -9.33
C LEU A 250 7.37 -9.51 -8.06
N ASN A 251 8.09 -9.96 -7.04
CA ASN A 251 8.36 -9.19 -5.83
C ASN A 251 9.81 -8.69 -5.84
N LEU A 252 10.00 -7.36 -5.80
CA LEU A 252 11.31 -6.72 -5.90
C LEU A 252 11.60 -5.95 -4.62
N ILE A 253 12.75 -6.25 -4.02
CA ILE A 253 13.24 -5.58 -2.81
C ILE A 253 14.54 -4.87 -3.18
N ASN A 254 14.54 -3.54 -3.20
CA ASN A 254 15.76 -2.77 -3.41
C ASN A 254 16.53 -2.63 -2.10
N ASN A 255 17.53 -3.48 -1.92
CA ASN A 255 18.42 -3.42 -0.76
C ASN A 255 19.63 -2.48 -1.00
N GLY A 256 19.76 -1.93 -2.22
CA GLY A 256 20.72 -0.88 -2.54
C GLY A 256 20.21 0.51 -2.20
N GLY A 257 21.11 1.43 -1.86
CA GLY A 257 20.78 2.85 -1.60
C GLY A 257 20.49 3.68 -2.85
N ALA A 258 20.40 3.09 -4.04
CA ALA A 258 20.18 3.77 -5.31
C ALA A 258 19.18 2.99 -6.17
N LEU A 259 18.53 3.67 -7.12
CA LEU A 259 17.67 3.07 -8.14
C LEU A 259 18.28 1.77 -8.72
N LYS A 260 17.43 0.75 -8.90
CA LYS A 260 17.77 -0.50 -9.58
C LYS A 260 16.87 -0.72 -10.79
N GLU A 261 17.30 -1.59 -11.69
CA GLU A 261 16.53 -2.00 -12.85
C GLU A 261 16.35 -3.52 -12.88
N PHE A 262 15.13 -3.95 -13.17
CA PHE A 262 14.80 -5.32 -13.57
C PHE A 262 14.32 -5.30 -15.02
N ASN A 263 15.12 -5.87 -15.92
CA ASN A 263 14.74 -6.02 -17.31
C ASN A 263 13.99 -7.35 -17.50
N ALA A 264 12.71 -7.28 -17.88
CA ALA A 264 11.84 -8.43 -18.08
C ALA A 264 12.05 -9.14 -19.44
N SER A 265 13.21 -8.99 -20.08
CA SER A 265 13.54 -9.79 -21.27
C SER A 265 13.58 -11.27 -20.92
N GLY A 266 12.90 -12.09 -21.72
CA GLY A 266 12.76 -13.54 -21.47
C GLY A 266 11.74 -13.88 -20.38
N VAL A 267 10.92 -12.91 -19.94
CA VAL A 267 9.82 -13.12 -18.98
C VAL A 267 8.48 -13.15 -19.71
N THR A 268 7.65 -14.13 -19.37
CA THR A 268 6.28 -14.28 -19.90
C THR A 268 5.29 -14.65 -18.80
N GLY A 269 4.04 -14.20 -18.93
CA GLY A 269 2.95 -14.60 -18.03
C GLY A 269 2.86 -13.82 -16.70
N LEU A 270 3.70 -12.79 -16.48
CA LEU A 270 3.55 -11.91 -15.33
C LEU A 270 2.16 -11.25 -15.34
N LYS A 271 1.53 -11.18 -14.17
CA LYS A 271 0.26 -10.47 -13.93
C LYS A 271 0.44 -9.30 -12.98
N SER A 272 1.42 -9.39 -12.07
CA SER A 272 1.68 -8.34 -11.10
C SER A 272 3.17 -8.14 -10.83
N ALA A 273 3.51 -6.92 -10.43
CA ALA A 273 4.79 -6.61 -9.80
C ALA A 273 4.54 -5.85 -8.49
N LYS A 274 5.38 -6.12 -7.48
CA LYS A 274 5.42 -5.42 -6.21
C LYS A 274 6.82 -4.89 -5.96
N LEU A 275 6.88 -3.62 -5.57
CA LEU A 275 8.06 -2.98 -5.03
C LEU A 275 7.82 -2.67 -3.56
N ASP A 276 8.72 -3.15 -2.70
CA ASP A 276 8.68 -2.92 -1.26
C ASP A 276 10.03 -2.32 -0.82
N GLY A 277 9.98 -1.12 -0.23
CA GLY A 277 11.12 -0.46 0.38
C GLY A 277 11.34 0.99 -0.06
N ASN A 278 12.31 1.64 0.58
CA ASN A 278 12.54 3.08 0.46
C ASN A 278 13.09 3.55 -0.91
N ASN A 279 13.66 2.64 -1.72
CA ASN A 279 14.36 2.98 -2.96
C ASN A 279 13.71 2.29 -4.16
N ALA A 280 13.61 2.99 -5.30
CA ALA A 280 12.86 2.48 -6.44
C ALA A 280 13.53 1.30 -7.16
N VAL A 281 12.71 0.48 -7.81
CA VAL A 281 13.14 -0.42 -8.89
C VAL A 281 12.32 -0.07 -10.14
N ARG A 282 13.02 0.19 -11.24
CA ARG A 282 12.40 0.32 -12.56
C ARG A 282 12.26 -1.06 -13.19
N VAL A 283 11.08 -1.41 -13.69
CA VAL A 283 10.86 -2.62 -14.48
C VAL A 283 10.68 -2.23 -15.94
N ILE A 284 11.47 -2.84 -16.84
CA ILE A 284 11.45 -2.53 -18.27
C ILE A 284 11.17 -3.77 -19.12
N ASN A 285 10.81 -3.55 -20.39
CA ASN A 285 10.56 -4.59 -21.41
C ASN A 285 9.44 -5.58 -21.06
N LEU A 286 8.44 -5.12 -20.29
CA LEU A 286 7.26 -5.93 -19.97
C LEU A 286 6.44 -6.23 -21.23
N ALA A 287 6.14 -7.52 -21.44
CA ALA A 287 5.42 -8.01 -22.62
C ALA A 287 3.90 -7.77 -22.55
N ASN A 288 3.36 -7.55 -21.35
CA ASN A 288 1.94 -7.30 -21.12
C ASN A 288 1.77 -6.26 -20.00
N ILE A 289 0.63 -5.56 -20.01
CA ILE A 289 0.25 -4.67 -18.90
C ILE A 289 -0.03 -5.53 -17.66
N ILE A 290 0.51 -5.11 -16.52
CA ILE A 290 0.41 -5.80 -15.23
C ILE A 290 -0.08 -4.86 -14.15
N ASP A 291 -0.63 -5.43 -13.07
CA ASP A 291 -0.91 -4.68 -11.85
C ASP A 291 0.41 -4.31 -11.15
N PHE A 292 0.53 -3.08 -10.66
CA PHE A 292 1.72 -2.62 -9.95
C PHE A 292 1.39 -2.18 -8.53
N SER A 293 2.12 -2.70 -7.55
CA SER A 293 2.01 -2.29 -6.15
C SER A 293 3.31 -1.69 -5.67
N VAL A 294 3.23 -0.51 -5.05
CA VAL A 294 4.39 0.19 -4.48
C VAL A 294 4.11 0.49 -3.01
N ALA A 295 5.00 0.02 -2.14
CA ALA A 295 4.95 0.25 -0.70
C ALA A 295 6.25 0.91 -0.21
N ASP A 296 6.10 1.85 0.72
CA ASP A 296 7.21 2.47 1.47
C ASP A 296 8.26 3.26 0.65
N LEU A 297 8.00 3.51 -0.63
CA LEU A 297 8.94 4.23 -1.49
C LEU A 297 9.15 5.68 -1.04
N ARG A 298 10.42 6.09 -0.83
CA ARG A 298 10.82 7.44 -0.40
C ARG A 298 11.70 8.18 -1.39
N ASN A 299 12.41 7.45 -2.25
CA ASN A 299 13.39 7.99 -3.17
C ASN A 299 13.07 7.61 -4.62
N ASP A 300 13.56 8.43 -5.55
CA ASP A 300 13.41 8.26 -7.01
C ASP A 300 11.96 8.40 -7.51
N TYR A 301 11.44 7.42 -8.28
CA TYR A 301 10.20 7.54 -9.04
C TYR A 301 9.52 6.18 -9.27
N ILE A 302 8.22 6.22 -9.56
CA ILE A 302 7.39 5.08 -9.94
C ILE A 302 7.27 5.03 -11.46
N THR A 303 7.69 3.92 -12.07
CA THR A 303 7.49 3.69 -13.51
C THR A 303 7.51 2.21 -13.86
N LEU A 304 6.78 1.86 -14.92
CA LEU A 304 6.91 0.60 -15.66
C LEU A 304 7.07 0.94 -17.15
N THR A 305 7.96 0.22 -17.83
CA THR A 305 8.12 0.35 -19.28
C THR A 305 7.72 -0.94 -19.97
N TYR A 306 6.78 -0.80 -20.90
CA TYR A 306 6.26 -1.88 -21.72
C TYR A 306 6.95 -1.93 -23.08
N GLN A 307 6.89 -3.09 -23.73
CA GLN A 307 7.21 -3.19 -25.15
C GLN A 307 6.23 -2.33 -25.96
N SER A 308 6.69 -1.68 -27.04
CA SER A 308 5.88 -0.70 -27.77
C SER A 308 4.59 -1.28 -28.36
N SER A 309 4.57 -2.57 -28.71
CA SER A 309 3.37 -3.27 -29.19
C SER A 309 2.31 -3.50 -28.11
N THR A 310 2.70 -3.50 -26.84
CA THR A 310 1.82 -3.73 -25.69
C THR A 310 0.98 -2.50 -25.35
N ILE A 311 1.48 -1.31 -25.72
CA ILE A 311 0.90 0.01 -25.42
C ILE A 311 0.67 0.85 -26.69
N SER A 312 0.39 0.17 -27.81
CA SER A 312 0.10 0.84 -29.08
C SER A 312 -1.36 1.28 -29.21
N GLY A 313 -2.19 0.96 -28.21
CA GLY A 313 -3.60 1.31 -28.17
C GLY A 313 -3.80 2.78 -27.84
N ASN A 314 -5.07 3.14 -27.64
CA ASN A 314 -5.50 4.46 -27.17
C ASN A 314 -6.47 4.33 -25.99
N SER A 315 -6.41 3.21 -25.29
CA SER A 315 -7.28 2.85 -24.18
C SER A 315 -6.54 1.96 -23.19
N ASP A 316 -5.21 2.05 -23.16
CA ASP A 316 -4.38 1.25 -22.29
C ASP A 316 -4.55 1.71 -20.83
N VAL A 317 -4.65 0.74 -19.92
CA VAL A 317 -5.02 0.98 -18.51
C VAL A 317 -3.95 0.43 -17.58
N GLN A 318 -3.31 1.29 -16.78
CA GLN A 318 -2.42 0.86 -15.71
C GLN A 318 -3.18 0.84 -14.37
N ASN A 319 -3.11 -0.27 -13.66
CA ASN A 319 -3.53 -0.34 -12.26
C ASN A 319 -2.31 -0.14 -11.34
N LEU A 320 -2.36 0.88 -10.49
CA LEU A 320 -1.33 1.21 -9.52
C LEU A 320 -1.92 1.20 -8.11
N THR A 321 -1.28 0.46 -7.23
CA THR A 321 -1.63 0.39 -5.82
C THR A 321 -0.54 1.07 -5.00
N LEU A 322 -0.93 2.01 -4.14
CA LEU A 322 -0.01 2.82 -3.33
C LEU A 322 -0.25 2.58 -1.84
N ASP A 323 0.84 2.47 -1.09
CA ASP A 323 0.83 2.48 0.37
C ASP A 323 2.08 3.14 0.92
N ASN A 324 1.86 4.17 1.72
CA ASN A 324 2.94 4.88 2.38
C ASN A 324 4.01 5.40 1.41
N VAL A 325 3.64 5.86 0.21
CA VAL A 325 4.59 6.34 -0.81
C VAL A 325 4.83 7.84 -0.64
N GLY A 326 6.08 8.28 -0.70
CA GLY A 326 6.46 9.67 -0.48
C GLY A 326 6.22 10.13 0.96
N ALA A 327 6.19 11.45 1.16
CA ALA A 327 5.83 12.04 2.44
C ALA A 327 5.25 13.46 2.27
N SER A 328 4.61 13.96 3.33
CA SER A 328 4.23 15.37 3.40
C SER A 328 5.45 16.27 3.21
N THR A 329 5.25 17.37 2.52
CA THR A 329 6.29 18.36 2.24
C THR A 329 6.15 19.53 3.22
N PRO A 330 7.15 19.80 4.09
CA PRO A 330 7.14 21.00 4.91
C PRO A 330 7.13 22.26 4.07
N VAL A 331 6.44 23.30 4.55
CA VAL A 331 6.35 24.59 3.86
C VAL A 331 7.75 25.13 3.56
N GLY A 332 7.99 25.52 2.29
CA GLY A 332 9.27 26.08 1.84
C GLY A 332 10.37 25.05 1.55
N MET A 333 10.09 23.75 1.69
CA MET A 333 11.03 22.66 1.35
C MET A 333 10.75 22.09 -0.04
N LEU A 334 11.73 21.37 -0.58
CA LEU A 334 11.54 20.57 -1.79
C LEU A 334 10.51 19.47 -1.56
N SER A 335 9.71 19.19 -2.58
CA SER A 335 8.63 18.20 -2.52
C SER A 335 9.17 16.80 -2.22
N ASN A 336 8.62 16.19 -1.17
CA ASN A 336 8.82 14.79 -0.78
C ASN A 336 7.86 13.84 -1.53
N SER A 337 7.07 14.33 -2.49
CA SER A 337 6.19 13.52 -3.33
C SER A 337 6.99 12.79 -4.40
N ILE A 338 6.59 11.56 -4.70
CA ILE A 338 7.26 10.69 -5.68
C ILE A 338 6.69 10.91 -7.08
N SER A 339 7.57 11.17 -8.06
CA SER A 339 7.12 11.29 -9.45
C SER A 339 6.63 9.95 -9.98
N THR A 340 5.49 9.95 -10.67
CA THR A 340 4.87 8.74 -11.24
C THR A 340 4.65 8.94 -12.74
N THR A 341 5.28 8.13 -13.58
CA THR A 341 5.17 8.27 -15.03
C THR A 341 4.99 6.92 -15.72
N PHE A 342 3.94 6.81 -16.54
CA PHE A 342 3.69 5.66 -17.41
C PHE A 342 3.55 6.15 -18.86
N SER A 343 4.48 5.74 -19.73
CA SER A 343 4.45 6.12 -21.14
C SER A 343 3.47 5.23 -21.91
N GLY A 344 2.66 5.83 -22.79
CA GLY A 344 1.68 5.10 -23.62
C GLY A 344 0.50 4.51 -22.85
N ILE A 345 0.19 5.06 -21.68
CA ILE A 345 -0.99 4.67 -20.89
C ILE A 345 -1.98 5.84 -20.89
N GLU A 346 -3.22 5.59 -21.32
CA GLU A 346 -4.27 6.60 -21.34
C GLU A 346 -5.01 6.70 -20.01
N THR A 347 -5.15 5.59 -19.28
CA THR A 347 -5.87 5.55 -18.00
C THR A 347 -5.00 5.00 -16.87
N LEU A 348 -4.87 5.75 -15.79
CA LEU A 348 -4.26 5.29 -14.54
C LEU A 348 -5.34 5.09 -13.49
N ASN A 349 -5.53 3.84 -13.07
CA ASN A 349 -6.34 3.50 -11.89
C ASN A 349 -5.40 3.45 -10.68
N ILE A 350 -5.65 4.31 -9.69
CA ILE A 350 -4.90 4.38 -8.44
C ILE A 350 -5.78 3.81 -7.33
N LYS A 351 -5.22 2.88 -6.56
CA LYS A 351 -5.81 2.38 -5.32
C LYS A 351 -4.90 2.69 -4.15
N THR A 352 -5.38 3.45 -3.17
CA THR A 352 -4.63 3.74 -1.94
C THR A 352 -5.06 2.81 -0.82
N GLN A 353 -4.11 2.45 0.04
CA GLN A 353 -4.42 1.73 1.27
C GLN A 353 -3.31 1.91 2.30
N GLY A 354 -3.53 1.40 3.53
CA GLY A 354 -2.55 1.55 4.60
C GLY A 354 -2.37 3.01 4.99
N ARG A 355 -1.20 3.58 4.71
CA ARG A 355 -0.84 4.95 5.05
C ARG A 355 -0.94 5.89 3.85
N ALA A 356 -1.04 7.19 4.15
CA ALA A 356 -1.14 8.24 3.14
C ALA A 356 -0.01 8.17 2.11
N SER A 357 -0.31 8.51 0.87
CA SER A 357 0.66 8.55 -0.22
C SER A 357 0.71 9.93 -0.88
N TYR A 358 1.89 10.29 -1.38
CA TYR A 358 2.22 11.61 -1.94
C TYR A 358 2.93 11.41 -3.27
N ILE A 359 2.26 11.73 -4.37
CA ILE A 359 2.77 11.54 -5.74
C ILE A 359 2.61 12.79 -6.59
N LYS A 360 3.44 12.89 -7.63
CA LYS A 360 3.44 14.02 -8.56
C LYS A 360 3.73 13.59 -9.99
N ASP A 361 3.56 14.53 -10.91
CA ASP A 361 3.84 14.39 -12.34
C ASP A 361 3.09 13.24 -13.04
N VAL A 362 1.90 12.90 -12.53
CA VAL A 362 1.03 11.86 -13.12
C VAL A 362 0.61 12.27 -14.54
N ASN A 363 1.02 11.49 -15.53
CA ASN A 363 1.01 11.88 -16.95
C ASN A 363 -0.02 11.11 -17.80
N THR A 364 -1.21 10.81 -17.28
CA THR A 364 -2.26 10.07 -18.02
C THR A 364 -3.47 10.95 -18.33
N GLU A 365 -4.20 10.62 -19.40
CA GLU A 365 -5.40 11.37 -19.79
C GLU A 365 -6.54 11.22 -18.79
N ASN A 366 -6.70 10.01 -18.25
CA ASN A 366 -7.71 9.66 -17.27
C ASN A 366 -7.01 9.17 -16.01
N VAL A 367 -7.43 9.71 -14.86
CA VAL A 367 -6.99 9.25 -13.53
C VAL A 367 -8.23 8.85 -12.76
N LYS A 368 -8.25 7.62 -12.24
CA LYS A 368 -9.27 7.14 -11.31
C LYS A 368 -8.63 6.85 -9.97
N VAL A 369 -9.25 7.27 -8.87
CA VAL A 369 -8.72 7.06 -7.52
C VAL A 369 -9.76 6.35 -6.67
N SER A 370 -9.31 5.32 -5.97
CA SER A 370 -10.10 4.54 -5.02
C SER A 370 -9.29 4.22 -3.78
N GLY A 371 -9.93 3.74 -2.72
CA GLY A 371 -9.25 3.20 -1.55
C GLY A 371 -9.52 3.93 -0.25
N ASP A 372 -8.74 3.61 0.78
CA ASP A 372 -9.06 3.95 2.17
C ASP A 372 -7.92 4.73 2.88
N ALA A 373 -6.89 5.13 2.13
CA ALA A 373 -5.79 5.96 2.62
C ALA A 373 -5.71 7.28 1.84
N SER A 374 -5.33 8.36 2.53
CA SER A 374 -5.27 9.68 1.93
C SER A 374 -4.28 9.74 0.76
N LEU A 375 -4.58 10.62 -0.20
CA LEU A 375 -3.75 10.84 -1.38
C LEU A 375 -3.47 12.34 -1.57
N ASP A 376 -2.20 12.70 -1.64
CA ASP A 376 -1.73 13.96 -2.22
C ASP A 376 -1.20 13.64 -3.62
N ILE A 377 -1.81 14.25 -4.64
CA ILE A 377 -1.53 13.97 -6.05
C ILE A 377 -1.42 15.27 -6.84
N ALA A 378 -0.33 15.41 -7.59
CA ALA A 378 -0.20 16.41 -8.65
C ALA A 378 -0.12 15.73 -10.03
N VAL A 379 -0.89 16.23 -10.99
CA VAL A 379 -0.87 15.74 -12.38
C VAL A 379 0.06 16.58 -13.26
N ALA A 380 0.43 16.02 -14.41
CA ALA A 380 1.08 16.74 -15.50
C ALA A 380 0.05 17.54 -16.33
N ALA A 381 0.39 17.94 -17.56
CA ALA A 381 -0.44 18.85 -18.36
C ALA A 381 -1.49 18.17 -19.25
N ASN A 382 -1.64 16.84 -19.17
CA ASN A 382 -2.42 16.05 -20.13
C ASN A 382 -3.65 15.36 -19.53
N THR A 383 -3.96 15.55 -18.25
CA THR A 383 -5.11 14.91 -17.61
C THR A 383 -6.40 15.62 -17.95
N LYS A 384 -7.28 14.92 -18.67
CA LYS A 384 -8.61 15.39 -19.08
C LYS A 384 -9.68 15.07 -18.04
N SER A 385 -9.58 13.91 -17.40
CA SER A 385 -10.54 13.44 -16.41
C SER A 385 -9.85 12.96 -15.14
N PHE A 386 -10.34 13.42 -14.00
CA PHE A 386 -9.92 12.97 -12.68
C PHE A 386 -11.15 12.53 -11.89
N ASP A 387 -11.21 11.26 -11.51
CA ASP A 387 -12.37 10.69 -10.81
C ASP A 387 -11.93 9.95 -9.54
N ALA A 388 -12.09 10.60 -8.39
CA ALA A 388 -11.81 10.03 -7.07
C ALA A 388 -13.09 9.59 -6.33
N SER A 389 -14.22 9.39 -7.02
CA SER A 389 -15.51 9.12 -6.37
C SER A 389 -15.56 7.83 -5.53
N GLU A 390 -14.57 6.94 -5.69
CA GLU A 390 -14.42 5.72 -4.89
C GLU A 390 -13.38 5.83 -3.76
N LEU A 391 -12.75 7.00 -3.58
CA LEU A 391 -11.83 7.27 -2.49
C LEU A 391 -12.61 7.62 -1.21
N LYS A 392 -12.31 6.91 -0.12
CA LYS A 392 -12.97 7.08 1.18
C LYS A 392 -12.20 7.97 2.16
N ALA A 393 -10.97 8.32 1.83
CA ALA A 393 -10.08 9.13 2.65
C ALA A 393 -9.77 10.46 1.97
N LYS A 394 -9.13 11.38 2.69
CA LYS A 394 -8.88 12.74 2.18
C LYS A 394 -8.03 12.76 0.91
N LEU A 395 -8.46 13.60 -0.02
CA LEU A 395 -7.76 13.94 -1.25
C LEU A 395 -7.20 15.37 -1.18
N LEU A 396 -5.95 15.52 -1.59
CA LEU A 396 -5.40 16.78 -2.07
C LEU A 396 -4.99 16.59 -3.53
N ALA A 397 -5.77 17.14 -4.46
CA ALA A 397 -5.53 17.00 -5.89
C ALA A 397 -5.08 18.33 -6.50
N ASN A 398 -3.82 18.43 -6.91
CA ASN A 398 -3.31 19.54 -7.69
C ASN A 398 -3.40 19.25 -9.20
N LEU A 399 -4.43 19.83 -9.83
CA LEU A 399 -4.78 19.65 -11.24
C LEU A 399 -4.47 20.87 -12.10
N VAL A 400 -3.85 21.91 -11.52
CA VAL A 400 -3.57 23.21 -12.16
C VAL A 400 -2.78 23.07 -13.46
N LYS A 401 -1.82 22.14 -13.52
CA LYS A 401 -1.00 21.92 -14.74
C LYS A 401 -1.84 21.47 -15.95
N SER A 402 -2.98 20.81 -15.73
CA SER A 402 -3.86 20.29 -16.78
C SER A 402 -4.95 21.27 -17.23
N LYS A 403 -4.94 22.53 -16.78
CA LYS A 403 -5.96 23.55 -17.05
C LYS A 403 -6.40 23.71 -18.52
N SER A 404 -5.53 23.39 -19.48
CA SER A 404 -5.83 23.51 -20.91
C SER A 404 -6.72 22.38 -21.45
N VAL A 405 -6.77 21.24 -20.75
CA VAL A 405 -7.44 20.01 -21.21
C VAL A 405 -8.41 19.40 -20.20
N LEU A 406 -8.37 19.83 -18.93
CA LEU A 406 -9.15 19.25 -17.83
C LEU A 406 -10.66 19.53 -17.95
N GLU A 407 -11.48 18.50 -18.11
CA GLU A 407 -12.91 18.61 -18.36
C GLU A 407 -13.78 18.18 -17.18
N ASN A 408 -13.42 17.08 -16.51
CA ASN A 408 -14.24 16.48 -15.46
C ASN A 408 -13.39 16.15 -14.23
N ILE A 409 -13.83 16.60 -13.07
CA ILE A 409 -13.23 16.34 -11.77
C ILE A 409 -14.32 15.80 -10.85
N LYS A 410 -14.05 14.68 -10.17
CA LYS A 410 -14.81 14.22 -9.02
C LYS A 410 -13.90 13.99 -7.83
N GLY A 411 -14.25 14.57 -6.68
CA GLY A 411 -13.69 14.22 -5.38
C GLY A 411 -14.30 12.93 -4.83
N GLY A 412 -13.87 12.56 -3.63
CA GLY A 412 -14.23 11.35 -2.90
C GLY A 412 -15.34 11.58 -1.89
N SER A 413 -15.27 10.84 -0.78
CA SER A 413 -16.28 10.88 0.28
C SER A 413 -15.82 11.52 1.59
N ALA A 414 -14.63 12.12 1.60
CA ALA A 414 -14.06 12.84 2.73
C ALA A 414 -13.93 14.32 2.37
N ASP A 415 -13.57 15.16 3.34
CA ASP A 415 -13.32 16.58 3.08
C ASP A 415 -12.08 16.73 2.18
N ASP A 416 -12.31 17.09 0.91
CA ASP A 416 -11.29 17.11 -0.13
C ASP A 416 -10.86 18.53 -0.53
N ILE A 417 -9.62 18.64 -1.00
CA ILE A 417 -9.08 19.88 -1.57
C ILE A 417 -8.67 19.62 -3.01
N ILE A 418 -9.30 20.35 -3.93
CA ILE A 418 -9.05 20.27 -5.37
C ILE A 418 -8.49 21.62 -5.82
N LYS A 419 -7.28 21.62 -6.41
CA LYS A 419 -6.73 22.81 -7.07
C LYS A 419 -6.88 22.67 -8.57
N ALA A 420 -7.60 23.57 -9.22
CA ALA A 420 -7.79 23.52 -10.67
C ALA A 420 -7.94 24.92 -11.27
N ASP A 421 -7.04 25.32 -12.15
CA ASP A 421 -7.10 26.61 -12.84
C ASP A 421 -8.02 26.57 -14.06
N ILE A 422 -8.56 27.74 -14.43
CA ILE A 422 -9.33 27.94 -15.66
C ILE A 422 -8.52 28.79 -16.64
N ASP A 423 -8.28 28.23 -17.82
CA ASP A 423 -7.63 28.90 -18.93
C ASP A 423 -8.65 29.52 -19.88
N ALA A 424 -8.65 30.86 -19.99
CA ALA A 424 -9.55 31.62 -20.84
C ALA A 424 -9.42 31.31 -22.34
N SER A 425 -8.28 30.78 -22.78
CA SER A 425 -8.02 30.43 -24.18
C SER A 425 -8.70 29.12 -24.61
N THR A 426 -9.20 28.36 -23.64
CA THR A 426 -9.91 27.09 -23.90
C THR A 426 -11.40 27.32 -24.10
N ILE A 427 -12.05 26.40 -24.81
CA ILE A 427 -13.50 26.39 -25.01
C ILE A 427 -14.07 25.18 -24.26
N GLY A 428 -15.31 25.28 -23.77
CA GLY A 428 -16.05 24.15 -23.23
C GLY A 428 -16.45 24.34 -21.77
N VAL A 429 -16.54 23.23 -21.04
CA VAL A 429 -17.00 23.23 -19.64
C VAL A 429 -16.02 22.43 -18.79
N LEU A 430 -15.50 23.05 -17.73
CA LEU A 430 -14.88 22.34 -16.61
C LEU A 430 -15.99 22.01 -15.59
N ARG A 431 -16.17 20.71 -15.32
CA ARG A 431 -17.12 20.21 -14.32
C ARG A 431 -16.35 19.73 -13.10
N VAL A 432 -16.78 20.20 -11.93
CA VAL A 432 -16.21 19.80 -10.64
C VAL A 432 -17.35 19.32 -9.75
N ASP A 433 -17.27 18.08 -9.30
CA ASP A 433 -18.12 17.55 -8.24
C ASP A 433 -17.23 17.22 -7.04
N GLY A 434 -17.36 17.94 -5.92
CA GLY A 434 -16.51 17.66 -4.75
C GLY A 434 -16.80 16.29 -4.12
N GLY A 435 -18.01 15.76 -4.31
CA GLY A 435 -18.42 14.47 -3.78
C GLY A 435 -19.17 14.63 -2.45
N LYS A 436 -18.83 13.82 -1.45
CA LYS A 436 -19.38 13.99 -0.09
C LYS A 436 -18.28 14.53 0.80
N GLY A 437 -18.64 15.42 1.72
CA GLY A 437 -17.69 15.99 2.65
C GLY A 437 -17.92 17.49 2.73
N TYR A 438 -16.97 18.20 3.33
CA TYR A 438 -16.83 19.64 3.18
C TYR A 438 -15.66 19.91 2.22
N ASP A 439 -15.98 20.14 0.97
CA ASP A 439 -15.03 20.15 -0.14
C ASP A 439 -14.62 21.57 -0.51
N THR A 440 -13.34 21.72 -0.86
CA THR A 440 -12.73 22.99 -1.25
C THR A 440 -12.20 22.92 -2.67
N LEU A 441 -12.59 23.88 -3.51
CA LEU A 441 -12.01 24.11 -4.83
C LEU A 441 -11.15 25.38 -4.78
N GLU A 442 -9.84 25.23 -4.94
CA GLU A 442 -8.88 26.34 -4.95
C GLU A 442 -8.38 26.65 -6.36
N PHE A 443 -8.05 27.92 -6.60
CA PHE A 443 -7.46 28.40 -7.84
C PHE A 443 -6.13 29.10 -7.54
N ASP A 444 -5.08 28.79 -8.31
CA ASP A 444 -3.86 29.59 -8.29
C ASP A 444 -4.07 30.84 -9.16
N ASN A 445 -4.74 30.69 -10.31
CA ASN A 445 -5.10 31.78 -11.21
C ASN A 445 -6.47 31.55 -11.89
N LEU A 446 -7.33 32.57 -11.84
CA LEU A 446 -8.60 32.62 -12.56
C LEU A 446 -8.49 33.57 -13.74
N THR A 447 -8.24 33.02 -14.93
CA THR A 447 -8.23 33.82 -16.17
C THR A 447 -9.51 33.67 -16.99
N GLY A 448 -10.27 32.59 -16.80
CA GLY A 448 -11.60 32.34 -17.38
C GLY A 448 -12.75 32.41 -16.35
N GLY A 449 -13.99 32.11 -16.75
CA GLY A 449 -15.18 32.20 -15.87
C GLY A 449 -16.55 32.19 -16.59
N LEU A 450 -17.61 32.58 -15.87
CA LEU A 450 -19.02 32.50 -16.30
C LEU A 450 -19.31 33.13 -17.68
N ASP A 451 -18.63 34.23 -18.01
CA ASP A 451 -18.82 35.00 -19.26
C ASP A 451 -17.71 34.78 -20.30
N THR A 452 -16.95 33.67 -20.18
CA THR A 452 -15.87 33.31 -21.11
C THR A 452 -16.20 32.05 -21.92
N ALA A 453 -15.37 31.73 -22.92
CA ALA A 453 -15.54 30.53 -23.73
C ALA A 453 -15.40 29.22 -22.92
N ARG A 454 -14.75 29.27 -21.75
CA ARG A 454 -14.63 28.17 -20.79
C ARG A 454 -15.51 28.41 -19.57
N LYS A 455 -16.56 27.62 -19.42
CA LYS A 455 -17.49 27.70 -18.28
C LYS A 455 -17.04 26.78 -17.13
N LEU A 456 -17.25 27.21 -15.90
CA LEU A 456 -17.15 26.38 -14.70
C LEU A 456 -18.54 25.93 -14.26
N VAL A 457 -18.69 24.65 -13.97
CA VAL A 457 -19.89 24.08 -13.33
C VAL A 457 -19.44 23.30 -12.11
N THR A 458 -19.93 23.70 -10.93
CA THR A 458 -19.63 23.02 -9.67
C THR A 458 -20.87 22.37 -9.06
N SER A 459 -20.68 21.24 -8.41
CA SER A 459 -21.61 20.61 -7.47
C SER A 459 -20.86 20.13 -6.24
N SER A 460 -21.52 20.10 -5.09
CA SER A 460 -20.94 19.56 -3.84
C SER A 460 -19.58 20.21 -3.52
N VAL A 461 -19.50 21.54 -3.59
CA VAL A 461 -18.32 22.33 -3.22
C VAL A 461 -18.77 23.41 -2.25
N GLU A 462 -18.30 23.34 -1.02
CA GLU A 462 -18.68 24.24 0.07
C GLU A 462 -17.78 25.49 0.13
N HIS A 463 -16.53 25.38 -0.35
CA HIS A 463 -15.57 26.49 -0.35
C HIS A 463 -14.90 26.70 -1.72
N LEU A 464 -14.79 27.97 -2.12
CA LEU A 464 -14.21 28.46 -3.39
C LEU A 464 -13.11 29.48 -3.14
#